data_AF-A0A1B6VNZ6-F1
#
_entry.id   AF-A0A1B6VNZ6-F1
#
_cell.length_a   1.000
_cell.length_b   1.000
_cell.length_c   1.000
_cell.angle_alpha   90.00
_cell.angle_beta   90.00
_cell.angle_gamma   90.00
#
_symmetry.space_group_name_H-M   'P 1'
#
loop_
_entity.id
_entity.type
_entity.pdbx_description
1 polymer ?
#
loop_
_entity_poly.entity_id
_entity_poly.type
_entity_poly.pdbx_seq_one_letter_code
_entity_poly.pdbx_strand_id
1 'polypeptide(L)'
;MKSKRAFFFSVLLLGCALHSASAQSELPGTFTVTDERAPEEISEVSRLYLNGNLVATFRLGLSKSRETQTITLPAGRNDVDYALCGEITIMHNGHQETHQVSSDGQLHSPQDHALDAVGSNNFTDFFLVDYNDPSVATHRHGRAAVCAVPSS
;
A
#
# COMPACT_ATOMS: atom_id res chain seq x y z
N MET A 1 -48.63 -63.68 34.26
CA MET A 1 -49.54 -63.49 33.11
C MET A 1 -49.24 -62.15 32.44
N LYS A 2 -48.99 -62.18 31.11
CA LYS A 2 -49.23 -61.13 30.08
C LYS A 2 -48.76 -59.68 30.38
N SER A 3 -47.78 -59.17 29.60
CA SER A 3 -48.02 -58.26 28.44
C SER A 3 -47.76 -56.79 28.85
N LYS A 4 -47.07 -55.89 28.15
CA LYS A 4 -46.58 -55.74 26.76
C LYS A 4 -45.42 -54.72 26.80
N ARG A 5 -44.47 -54.86 25.87
CA ARG A 5 -43.44 -53.86 25.55
C ARG A 5 -44.09 -52.63 24.90
N ALA A 6 -43.59 -51.44 25.20
CA ALA A 6 -43.79 -50.23 24.39
C ALA A 6 -42.43 -49.56 24.17
N PHE A 7 -41.94 -49.67 22.94
CA PHE A 7 -40.81 -48.89 22.43
C PHE A 7 -41.32 -47.49 22.11
N PHE A 8 -40.76 -46.46 22.74
CA PHE A 8 -40.87 -45.09 22.24
C PHE A 8 -39.57 -44.74 21.51
N PHE A 9 -39.65 -44.72 20.18
CA PHE A 9 -38.66 -44.08 19.33
C PHE A 9 -38.82 -42.56 19.49
N SER A 10 -37.83 -41.90 20.08
CA SER A 10 -37.72 -40.44 20.03
C SER A 10 -36.67 -40.10 18.97
N VAL A 11 -37.15 -39.59 17.83
CA VAL A 11 -36.31 -39.05 16.75
C VAL A 11 -35.90 -37.64 17.18
N LEU A 12 -34.66 -37.48 17.62
CA LEU A 12 -34.08 -36.15 17.82
C LEU A 12 -33.68 -35.60 16.43
N LEU A 13 -34.49 -34.67 15.92
CA LEU A 13 -34.22 -33.95 14.68
C LEU A 13 -32.96 -33.09 14.85
N LEU A 14 -31.94 -33.43 14.06
CA LEU A 14 -30.69 -32.71 13.91
C LEU A 14 -30.97 -31.36 13.21
N GLY A 15 -31.15 -30.30 13.99
CA GLY A 15 -31.30 -28.94 13.48
C GLY A 15 -29.95 -28.37 13.03
N CYS A 16 -29.53 -28.66 11.81
CA CYS A 16 -28.46 -27.89 11.16
C CYS A 16 -28.99 -26.49 10.84
N ALA A 17 -28.81 -25.54 11.76
CA ALA A 17 -28.94 -24.12 11.47
C ALA A 17 -27.85 -23.75 10.46
N LEU A 18 -28.21 -23.74 9.18
CA LEU A 18 -27.44 -23.14 8.10
C LEU A 18 -27.26 -21.66 8.44
N HIS A 19 -26.13 -21.34 9.07
CA HIS A 19 -25.66 -19.97 9.14
C HIS A 19 -25.29 -19.59 7.71
N SER A 20 -26.18 -18.86 7.05
CA SER A 20 -25.84 -18.09 5.87
C SER A 20 -24.79 -17.08 6.30
N ALA A 21 -23.51 -17.45 6.21
CA ALA A 21 -22.42 -16.50 6.21
C ALA A 21 -22.62 -15.63 4.97
N SER A 22 -23.28 -14.49 5.17
CA SER A 22 -23.21 -13.40 4.22
C SER A 22 -21.73 -13.06 4.08
N ALA A 23 -21.10 -13.50 2.99
CA ALA A 23 -19.86 -12.92 2.54
C ALA A 23 -20.17 -11.46 2.23
N GLN A 24 -20.04 -10.60 3.24
CA GLN A 24 -20.00 -9.18 3.03
C GLN A 24 -18.76 -8.95 2.16
N SER A 25 -19.00 -8.64 0.90
CA SER A 25 -17.97 -8.08 0.04
C SER A 25 -17.66 -6.71 0.64
N GLU A 26 -16.80 -6.66 1.64
CA GLU A 26 -16.21 -5.39 2.08
C GLU A 26 -15.49 -4.81 0.86
N LEU A 27 -15.84 -3.57 0.54
CA LEU A 27 -15.09 -2.82 -0.46
C LEU A 27 -13.63 -2.79 -0.02
N PRO A 28 -12.67 -2.98 -0.95
CA PRO A 28 -11.27 -2.92 -0.59
C PRO A 28 -11.00 -1.54 0.03
N GLY A 29 -10.36 -1.54 1.21
CA GLY A 29 -9.99 -0.32 1.90
C GLY A 29 -9.09 0.56 1.02
N THR A 30 -9.05 1.85 1.32
CA THR A 30 -8.23 2.80 0.56
C THR A 30 -7.38 3.64 1.49
N PHE A 31 -6.29 4.19 0.97
CA PHE A 31 -5.47 5.20 1.61
C PHE A 31 -5.05 6.24 0.59
N THR A 32 -4.54 7.38 1.02
CA THR A 32 -4.01 8.40 0.10
C THR A 32 -2.51 8.50 0.22
N VAL A 33 -1.87 8.74 -0.92
CA VAL A 33 -0.45 9.07 -0.98
C VAL A 33 -0.32 10.41 -1.68
N THR A 34 0.42 11.32 -1.05
CA THR A 34 0.80 12.60 -1.64
C THR A 34 2.28 12.60 -1.94
N ASP A 35 2.61 13.09 -3.12
CA ASP A 35 3.98 13.36 -3.52
C ASP A 35 4.13 14.86 -3.81
N GLU A 36 5.25 15.44 -3.39
CA GLU A 36 5.52 16.87 -3.52
C GLU A 36 6.98 17.11 -3.91
N ARG A 37 7.16 17.83 -5.02
CA ARG A 37 8.44 18.15 -5.62
C ARG A 37 9.19 19.15 -4.74
N ALA A 38 10.45 18.85 -4.40
CA ALA A 38 11.31 19.79 -3.70
C ALA A 38 11.63 21.02 -4.58
N PRO A 39 11.87 22.23 -4.00
CA PRO A 39 12.13 23.44 -4.78
C PRO A 39 13.29 23.36 -5.78
N GLU A 40 14.34 22.61 -5.45
CA GLU A 40 15.54 22.38 -6.26
C GLU A 40 15.33 21.41 -7.45
N GLU A 41 14.23 20.67 -7.44
CA GLU A 41 13.90 19.70 -8.47
C GLU A 41 13.24 20.38 -9.67
N ILE A 42 13.54 19.89 -10.87
CA ILE A 42 12.94 20.32 -12.13
C ILE A 42 11.74 19.43 -12.46
N SER A 43 11.92 18.11 -12.25
CA SER A 43 10.91 17.10 -12.52
C SER A 43 11.16 15.85 -11.70
N GLU A 44 10.07 15.14 -11.40
CA GLU A 44 10.10 13.85 -10.70
C GLU A 44 9.07 12.91 -11.32
N VAL A 45 9.47 11.64 -11.48
CA VAL A 45 8.55 10.53 -11.75
C VAL A 45 8.72 9.47 -10.68
N SER A 46 7.68 9.32 -9.88
CA SER A 46 7.67 8.40 -8.75
C SER A 46 6.62 7.32 -8.94
N ARG A 47 6.97 6.08 -8.63
CA ARG A 47 6.14 4.88 -8.86
C ARG A 47 5.99 4.12 -7.55
N LEU A 48 4.74 3.91 -7.14
CA LEU A 48 4.40 3.15 -5.95
C LEU A 48 4.00 1.73 -6.33
N TYR A 49 4.63 0.76 -5.70
CA TYR A 49 4.32 -0.65 -5.82
C TYR A 49 3.77 -1.20 -4.51
N LEU A 50 2.74 -2.04 -4.58
CA LEU A 50 2.25 -2.84 -3.46
C LEU A 50 2.38 -4.32 -3.80
N ASN A 51 3.06 -5.09 -2.94
CA ASN A 51 3.43 -6.49 -3.19
C ASN A 51 4.05 -6.70 -4.60
N GLY A 52 4.87 -5.74 -5.05
CA GLY A 52 5.50 -5.76 -6.37
C GLY A 52 4.62 -5.33 -7.56
N ASN A 53 3.35 -4.96 -7.34
CA ASN A 53 2.46 -4.48 -8.42
C ASN A 53 2.43 -2.95 -8.44
N LEU A 54 2.61 -2.34 -9.62
CA LEU A 54 2.50 -0.90 -9.78
C LEU A 54 1.04 -0.46 -9.54
N VAL A 55 0.83 0.39 -8.54
CA VAL A 55 -0.51 0.89 -8.17
C VAL A 55 -0.68 2.39 -8.39
N ALA A 56 0.41 3.16 -8.44
CA ALA A 56 0.37 4.59 -8.72
C ALA A 56 1.64 5.07 -9.42
N THR A 57 1.49 6.14 -10.19
CA THR A 57 2.61 6.90 -10.77
C THR A 57 2.33 8.39 -10.60
N PHE A 58 3.24 9.07 -9.90
CA PHE A 58 3.24 10.50 -9.66
C PHE A 58 4.14 11.16 -10.70
N ARG A 59 3.67 12.28 -11.28
CA ARG A 59 4.43 13.02 -12.29
C ARG A 59 4.43 14.49 -11.93
N LEU A 60 5.56 14.93 -11.39
CA LEU A 60 5.74 16.28 -10.91
C LEU A 60 6.72 17.05 -11.79
N GLY A 61 6.53 18.36 -11.84
CA GLY A 61 7.37 19.26 -12.62
C GLY A 61 7.07 20.72 -12.29
N LEU A 62 7.56 21.62 -13.14
CA LEU A 62 7.40 23.07 -12.92
C LEU A 62 5.93 23.54 -12.95
N SER A 63 5.06 22.84 -13.68
CA SER A 63 3.62 23.17 -13.78
C SER A 63 2.74 22.43 -12.76
N LYS A 64 3.28 21.41 -12.08
CA LYS A 64 2.56 20.59 -11.10
C LYS A 64 3.56 20.13 -10.03
N SER A 65 3.61 20.84 -8.91
CA SER A 65 4.55 20.55 -7.82
C SER A 65 4.03 19.49 -6.85
N ARG A 66 2.73 19.14 -6.90
CA ARG A 66 2.10 18.25 -5.93
C ARG A 66 1.07 17.35 -6.60
N GLU A 67 0.98 16.11 -6.15
CA GLU A 67 -0.02 15.15 -6.60
C GLU A 67 -0.45 14.23 -5.45
N THR A 68 -1.75 14.07 -5.26
CA THR A 68 -2.33 13.11 -4.32
C THR A 68 -3.11 12.07 -5.08
N GLN A 69 -2.89 10.78 -4.81
CA GLN A 69 -3.64 9.68 -5.40
C GLN A 69 -4.26 8.80 -4.30
N THR A 70 -5.49 8.34 -4.53
CA THR A 70 -6.14 7.32 -3.70
C THR A 70 -5.73 5.94 -4.18
N ILE A 71 -5.18 5.15 -3.26
CA ILE A 71 -4.67 3.81 -3.52
C ILE A 71 -5.64 2.78 -2.94
N THR A 72 -6.01 1.80 -3.74
CA THR A 72 -6.84 0.67 -3.29
C THR A 72 -5.97 -0.43 -2.70
N LEU A 73 -6.33 -0.91 -1.51
CA LEU A 73 -5.63 -2.02 -0.86
C LEU A 73 -5.95 -3.35 -1.53
N PRO A 74 -4.97 -4.28 -1.59
CA PRO A 74 -5.25 -5.67 -1.90
C PRO A 74 -6.26 -6.26 -0.91
N ALA A 75 -7.30 -6.93 -1.41
CA ALA A 75 -8.38 -7.46 -0.57
C ALA A 75 -7.87 -8.42 0.54
N GLY A 76 -8.39 -8.27 1.76
CA GLY A 76 -8.07 -9.14 2.89
C GLY A 76 -6.64 -9.01 3.41
N ARG A 77 -6.00 -7.85 3.23
CA ARG A 77 -4.65 -7.54 3.73
C ARG A 77 -4.71 -6.28 4.59
N ASN A 78 -4.27 -6.40 5.84
CA ASN A 78 -4.06 -5.26 6.71
C ASN A 78 -2.63 -4.74 6.56
N ASP A 79 -1.67 -5.65 6.42
CA ASP A 79 -0.28 -5.31 6.17
C ASP A 79 0.09 -5.59 4.72
N VAL A 80 0.86 -4.69 4.11
CA VAL A 80 1.26 -4.79 2.70
C VAL A 80 2.69 -4.28 2.51
N ASP A 81 3.50 -5.06 1.80
CA ASP A 81 4.83 -4.62 1.42
C ASP A 81 4.71 -3.55 0.32
N TYR A 82 5.49 -2.48 0.43
CA TYR A 82 5.54 -1.46 -0.60
C TYR A 82 6.97 -1.20 -1.07
N ALA A 83 7.06 -0.59 -2.26
CA ALA A 83 8.29 0.02 -2.74
C ALA A 83 7.97 1.32 -3.47
N LEU A 84 8.85 2.30 -3.32
CA LEU A 84 8.84 3.54 -4.08
C LEU A 84 10.07 3.59 -4.99
N CYS A 85 9.84 3.84 -6.27
CA CYS A 85 10.89 4.05 -7.26
C CYS A 85 10.76 5.45 -7.85
N GLY A 86 11.74 6.32 -7.62
CA GLY A 86 11.78 7.69 -8.08
C GLY A 86 12.90 7.94 -9.08
N GLU A 87 12.58 8.70 -10.13
CA GLU A 87 13.56 9.36 -11.00
C GLU A 87 13.40 10.86 -10.82
N ILE A 88 14.41 11.50 -10.22
CA ILE A 88 14.37 12.91 -9.85
C ILE A 88 15.42 13.65 -10.65
N THR A 89 15.02 14.71 -11.33
CA THR A 89 15.94 15.60 -12.05
C THR A 89 16.02 16.93 -11.33
N ILE A 90 17.23 17.34 -10.95
CA ILE A 90 17.53 18.59 -10.23
C ILE A 90 18.36 19.54 -11.08
N MET A 91 18.36 20.82 -10.70
CA MET A 91 19.36 21.78 -11.18
C MET A 91 20.46 21.93 -10.14
N HIS A 92 21.68 21.50 -10.46
CA HIS A 92 22.84 21.61 -9.58
C HIS A 92 23.98 22.34 -10.31
N ASN A 93 24.43 23.48 -9.75
CA ASN A 93 25.48 24.32 -10.34
C ASN A 93 25.23 24.72 -11.81
N GLY A 94 23.96 24.91 -12.19
CA GLY A 94 23.57 25.28 -13.56
C GLY A 94 23.52 24.11 -14.54
N HIS A 95 23.72 22.89 -14.08
CA HIS A 95 23.59 21.66 -14.86
C HIS A 95 22.42 20.82 -14.36
N GLN A 96 21.78 20.10 -15.27
CA GLN A 96 20.75 19.12 -14.89
C GLN A 96 21.42 17.81 -14.48
N GLU A 97 20.99 17.26 -13.36
CA GLU A 97 21.40 15.95 -12.87
C GLU A 97 20.17 15.10 -12.62
N THR A 98 20.18 13.84 -13.06
CA THR A 98 19.10 12.88 -12.82
C THR A 98 19.58 11.79 -11.88
N HIS A 99 18.83 11.60 -10.80
CA HIS A 99 19.10 10.63 -9.74
C HIS A 99 18.00 9.59 -9.69
N GLN A 100 18.40 8.33 -9.49
CA GLN A 100 17.48 7.22 -9.22
C GLN A 100 17.47 6.98 -7.71
N VAL A 101 16.30 7.13 -7.11
CA VAL A 101 16.08 6.92 -5.68
C VAL A 101 15.05 5.82 -5.48
N SER A 102 15.23 4.99 -4.46
CA SER A 102 14.23 3.98 -4.13
C SER A 102 14.41 3.47 -2.72
N SER A 103 13.31 3.04 -2.12
CA SER A 103 13.31 2.24 -0.89
C SER A 103 12.10 1.32 -0.85
N ASP A 104 12.18 0.30 0.00
CA ASP A 104 11.06 -0.60 0.29
C ASP A 104 10.70 -0.54 1.77
N GLY A 105 9.53 -1.08 2.10
CA GLY A 105 9.00 -1.03 3.44
C GLY A 105 7.72 -1.82 3.59
N GLN A 106 7.07 -1.64 4.73
CA GLN A 106 5.79 -2.26 5.03
C GLN A 106 4.82 -1.20 5.51
N LEU A 107 3.60 -1.25 4.97
CA LEU A 107 2.45 -0.52 5.48
C LEU A 107 1.69 -1.42 6.45
N HIS A 108 1.28 -0.85 7.58
CA HIS A 108 0.56 -1.50 8.66
C HIS A 108 -0.81 -0.86 8.81
N SER A 109 -1.86 -1.59 8.40
CA SER A 109 -3.25 -1.11 8.42
C SER A 109 -3.43 0.30 7.84
N PRO A 110 -2.96 0.59 6.62
CA PRO A 110 -2.94 1.97 6.08
C PRO A 110 -4.33 2.50 5.72
N GLN A 111 -5.40 1.74 5.92
CA GLN A 111 -6.75 2.15 5.56
C GLN A 111 -7.12 3.49 6.21
N ASP A 112 -7.65 4.40 5.40
CA ASP A 112 -8.08 5.76 5.78
C ASP A 112 -6.94 6.68 6.25
N HIS A 113 -5.68 6.25 6.14
CA HIS A 113 -4.50 7.07 6.39
C HIS A 113 -4.10 7.92 5.16
N ALA A 114 -3.40 9.01 5.46
CA ALA A 114 -2.79 9.89 4.47
C ALA A 114 -1.27 9.84 4.64
N LEU A 115 -0.59 9.32 3.63
CA LEU A 115 0.85 9.18 3.61
C LEU A 115 1.48 10.18 2.64
N ASP A 116 2.68 10.61 2.96
CA ASP A 116 3.52 11.42 2.09
C ASP A 116 4.71 10.59 1.59
N ALA A 117 5.02 10.71 0.30
CA ALA A 117 6.26 10.21 -0.27
C ALA A 117 7.38 11.21 0.04
N VAL A 118 8.47 10.74 0.65
CA VAL A 118 9.54 11.59 1.15
C VAL A 118 10.88 11.10 0.66
N GLY A 119 11.58 11.95 -0.10
CA GLY A 119 12.98 11.77 -0.47
C GLY A 119 13.90 12.24 0.65
N SER A 120 14.95 11.46 0.96
CA SER A 120 15.96 11.88 1.95
C SER A 120 17.36 11.34 1.63
N ASN A 121 18.33 11.67 2.49
CA ASN A 121 19.69 11.15 2.43
C ASN A 121 20.37 11.34 1.06
N ASN A 122 20.27 12.54 0.47
CA ASN A 122 20.86 12.87 -0.85
C ASN A 122 20.45 11.89 -1.96
N PHE A 123 19.14 11.67 -2.16
CA PHE A 123 18.59 10.78 -3.18
C PHE A 123 18.97 9.31 -3.02
N THR A 124 19.24 8.86 -1.79
CA THR A 124 19.49 7.45 -1.50
C THR A 124 18.32 6.75 -0.83
N ASP A 125 17.31 7.51 -0.39
CA ASP A 125 16.17 7.03 0.37
C ASP A 125 14.89 7.68 -0.12
N PHE A 126 13.84 6.89 -0.33
CA PHE A 126 12.53 7.37 -0.79
C PHE A 126 11.42 6.46 -0.27
N PHE A 127 10.68 6.96 0.72
CA PHE A 127 9.81 6.15 1.56
C PHE A 127 8.49 6.86 1.87
N LEU A 128 7.54 6.11 2.42
CA LEU A 128 6.25 6.63 2.86
C LEU A 128 6.27 7.00 4.34
N VAL A 129 5.63 8.11 4.69
CA VAL A 129 5.47 8.59 6.07
C VAL A 129 4.02 8.97 6.30
N ASP A 130 3.45 8.56 7.43
CA ASP A 130 2.28 9.22 8.00
C ASP A 130 2.74 10.07 9.19
N TYR A 131 2.57 11.39 9.09
CA TYR A 131 3.01 12.33 10.13
C TYR A 131 2.12 12.32 11.38
N ASN A 132 0.90 11.80 11.28
CA ASN A 132 -0.03 11.67 12.41
C ASN A 132 0.14 10.33 13.13
N ASP A 133 0.51 9.28 12.41
CA ASP A 133 0.77 7.95 12.96
C ASP A 133 2.00 7.27 12.33
N PRO A 134 3.20 7.41 12.93
CA PRO A 134 4.42 6.83 12.39
C PRO A 134 4.45 5.30 12.43
N SER A 135 3.49 4.64 13.08
CA SER A 135 3.43 3.18 13.10
C SER A 135 2.86 2.58 11.79
N VAL A 136 2.20 3.40 10.98
CA VAL A 136 1.54 2.97 9.73
C VAL A 136 2.54 2.60 8.66
N ALA A 137 3.71 3.22 8.63
CA ALA A 137 4.70 3.00 7.58
C ALA A 137 6.10 2.80 8.17
N THR A 138 6.71 1.68 7.79
CA THR A 138 8.13 1.43 8.02
C THR A 138 8.88 1.46 6.69
N HIS A 139 10.18 1.73 6.71
CA HIS A 139 11.03 1.60 5.52
C HIS A 139 12.36 0.96 5.87
N ARG A 140 13.00 0.38 4.85
CA ARG A 140 14.35 -0.16 4.92
C ARG A 140 15.22 0.68 3.99
N HIS A 141 16.33 1.17 4.52
CA HIS A 141 17.28 1.92 3.71
C HIS A 141 17.88 1.06 2.59
N GLY A 142 18.13 1.68 1.45
CA GLY A 142 18.75 1.05 0.29
C GLY A 142 17.77 0.79 -0.84
N ARG A 143 18.30 0.29 -1.97
CA ARG A 143 17.53 0.16 -3.20
C ARG A 143 16.52 -0.97 -3.11
N ALA A 144 15.26 -0.66 -3.38
CA ALA A 144 14.21 -1.67 -3.51
C ALA A 144 14.46 -2.56 -4.73
N ALA A 145 14.34 -3.88 -4.55
CA ALA A 145 14.63 -4.86 -5.60
C ALA A 145 13.76 -4.68 -6.85
N VAL A 146 12.50 -4.28 -6.69
CA VAL A 146 11.57 -4.02 -7.82
C VAL A 146 12.01 -2.84 -8.68
N CYS A 147 12.75 -1.89 -8.10
CA CYS A 147 13.27 -0.70 -8.80
C CYS A 147 14.59 -0.96 -9.53
N ALA A 148 15.24 -2.11 -9.32
CA ALA A 148 16.52 -2.45 -9.95
C ALA A 148 16.37 -2.93 -11.40
N VAL A 149 15.15 -3.18 -11.87
CA VAL A 149 14.88 -3.56 -13.26
C VAL A 149 14.69 -2.29 -14.08
N PRO A 150 15.50 -2.03 -15.13
CA PRO A 150 15.26 -0.90 -16.01
C PRO A 150 13.88 -1.04 -16.65
N SER A 151 12.98 -0.10 -16.38
CA SER A 151 11.77 0.00 -17.20
C SER A 151 12.19 0.60 -18.54
N SER A 152 12.17 -0.23 -19.58
CA SER A 152 12.49 0.13 -20.97
C SER A 152 11.37 0.92 -21.61
#